data_AF-A0A965UBJ6-F1
#
_entry.id   AF-A0A965UBJ6-F1
#
_cell.length_a   1.000
_cell.length_b   1.000
_cell.length_c   1.000
_cell.angle_alpha   90.00
_cell.angle_beta   90.00
_cell.angle_gamma   90.00
#
_symmetry.space_group_name_H-M   'P 1'
#
loop_
_entity.id
_entity.type
_entity.pdbx_description
1 polymer ?
#
loop_
_entity_poly.entity_id
_entity_poly.type
_entity_poly.pdbx_seq_one_letter_code
_entity_poly.pdbx_strand_id
1 'polypeptide(L)' 'MINSFTLGGIVSSMMGLVVGEKKINGAPERDVESIEIPGRNGDALFDNGRFKNIPIEYKCYIMPEWNLADACTRIKAW' A
#
# COMPACT_ATOMS: atom_id res chain seq x y z
N MET A 1 18.01 -11.19 -8.52
CA MET A 1 17.46 -9.82 -8.66
C MET A 1 16.89 -9.43 -7.31
N ILE A 2 17.32 -8.32 -6.73
CA ILE A 2 16.81 -7.83 -5.43
C ILE A 2 15.64 -6.90 -5.73
N ASN A 3 14.46 -7.18 -5.20
CA ASN A 3 13.31 -6.29 -5.38
C ASN A 3 13.43 -5.09 -4.43
N SER A 4 13.08 -3.91 -4.93
CA SER A 4 13.13 -2.65 -4.18
C SER A 4 11.98 -1.73 -4.58
N PHE A 5 11.63 -0.78 -3.72
CA PHE A 5 10.74 0.34 -4.06
C PHE A 5 11.47 1.68 -3.86
N THR A 6 10.92 2.75 -4.43
CA THR A 6 11.45 4.10 -4.28
C THR A 6 10.45 4.96 -3.50
N LEU A 7 10.91 5.63 -2.45
CA LEU A 7 10.12 6.56 -1.65
C LEU A 7 10.90 7.86 -1.46
N GLY A 8 10.29 9.02 -1.74
CA GLY A 8 10.97 10.32 -1.64
C GLY A 8 12.26 10.43 -2.47
N GLY A 9 12.36 9.69 -3.58
CA GLY A 9 13.55 9.66 -4.45
C GLY A 9 14.69 8.75 -3.97
N ILE A 10 14.55 8.09 -2.83
CA ILE A 10 15.54 7.13 -2.29
C ILE A 10 15.06 5.71 -2.57
N VAL A 11 15.97 4.83 -2.98
CA VAL A 11 15.65 3.41 -3.21
C VAL A 11 15.77 2.65 -1.89
N SER A 12 14.84 1.73 -1.62
CA SER A 12 14.80 0.96 -0.37
C SER A 12 16.10 0.20 -0.08
N SER A 13 16.80 -0.28 -1.11
CA SER A 13 18.08 -0.97 -0.99
C SER A 13 19.21 -0.08 -0.45
N MET A 14 19.17 1.23 -0.70
CA MET A 14 20.13 2.19 -0.11
C MET A 14 19.92 2.37 1.39
N MET A 15 18.73 2.03 1.90
CA MET A 15 18.38 2.04 3.33
C MET A 15 18.54 0.65 3.97
N GLY A 16 19.15 -0.31 3.27
CA GLY A 16 19.32 -1.69 3.76
C GLY A 16 18.03 -2.51 3.74
N LEU A 17 16.98 -2.07 3.04
CA LEU A 17 15.67 -2.71 2.99
C LEU A 17 15.43 -3.40 1.65
N VAL A 18 15.26 -4.71 1.71
CA VAL A 18 14.99 -5.58 0.55
C VAL A 18 13.53 -6.01 0.58
N VAL A 19 12.85 -5.92 -0.57
CA VAL A 19 11.49 -6.44 -0.72
C VAL A 19 11.57 -7.93 -1.05
N GLY A 20 10.96 -8.77 -0.23
CA GLY A 20 10.82 -10.19 -0.52
C GLY A 20 9.57 -10.48 -1.34
N GLU A 21 8.43 -10.07 -0.82
CA GLU A 21 7.13 -10.25 -1.50
C GLU A 21 6.39 -8.91 -1.55
N LYS A 22 5.75 -8.66 -2.70
CA LYS A 22 4.80 -7.58 -2.88
C LYS A 22 3.42 -8.18 -3.05
N LYS A 23 2.48 -7.82 -2.19
CA LYS A 23 1.08 -8.19 -2.40
C LYS A 23 0.51 -7.26 -3.46
N ILE A 24 0.27 -7.81 -4.66
CA ILE A 24 -0.34 -7.07 -5.76
C ILE A 24 -1.86 -7.27 -5.65
N ASN A 25 -2.54 -6.28 -5.08
CA ASN A 25 -3.99 -6.21 -5.18
C ASN A 25 -4.32 -5.76 -6.61
N GLY A 26 -4.97 -6.63 -7.40
CA GLY A 26 -5.08 -6.47 -8.86
C GLY A 26 -5.69 -5.16 -9.32
N ALA A 27 -6.75 -4.69 -8.66
CA ALA A 27 -7.35 -3.38 -8.90
C ALA A 27 -7.98 -2.84 -7.62
N PRO A 28 -7.96 -1.52 -7.40
CA PRO A 28 -8.74 -0.90 -6.33
C PRO A 28 -10.24 -0.98 -6.61
N GLU A 29 -11.04 -1.10 -5.55
CA GLU A 29 -12.49 -1.13 -5.65
C GLU A 29 -13.04 0.25 -6.04
N ARG A 30 -14.13 0.29 -6.81
CA ARG A 30 -14.79 1.55 -7.16
C ARG A 30 -15.54 2.12 -5.97
N ASP A 31 -15.46 3.44 -5.78
CA ASP A 31 -16.17 4.11 -4.69
C ASP A 31 -17.63 4.35 -5.06
N VAL A 32 -18.46 3.36 -4.77
CA VAL A 32 -19.91 3.38 -5.00
C VAL A 32 -20.63 3.31 -3.67
N GLU A 33 -21.57 4.23 -3.45
CA GLU A 33 -22.45 4.28 -2.29
C GLU A 33 -23.84 3.75 -2.68
N SER A 34 -24.42 2.91 -1.81
CA SER A 34 -25.78 2.39 -1.98
C SER A 34 -26.72 3.13 -1.03
N ILE A 35 -27.79 3.72 -1.56
CA ILE A 35 -28.80 4.43 -0.78
C ILE A 35 -30.15 3.73 -0.96
N GLU A 36 -30.70 3.23 0.14
CA GLU A 36 -32.05 2.70 0.18
C GLU A 36 -33.05 3.87 0.28
N ILE A 37 -34.05 3.88 -0.61
CA ILE A 37 -35.08 4.93 -0.63
C ILE A 37 -36.36 4.37 -0.01
N PRO A 38 -36.82 4.88 1.15
CA PRO A 38 -38.02 4.38 1.82
C PRO A 38 -39.24 4.39 0.89
N GLY A 39 -39.93 3.25 0.82
CA GLY A 39 -41.12 3.08 -0.02
C GLY A 39 -40.81 2.79 -1.50
N ARG A 40 -39.55 2.58 -1.88
CA ARG A 40 -39.16 2.06 -3.19
C ARG A 40 -38.46 0.71 -3.06
N ASN A 41 -38.66 -0.13 -4.07
CA ASN A 41 -37.98 -1.42 -4.16
C ASN A 41 -36.63 -1.23 -4.84
N GLY A 42 -35.56 -1.65 -4.17
CA GLY A 42 -34.18 -1.58 -4.65
C GLY A 42 -33.43 -0.32 -4.21
N ASP A 43 -32.12 -0.32 -4.44
CA ASP A 43 -31.21 0.72 -3.99
C ASP A 43 -30.78 1.64 -5.14
N ALA A 44 -30.56 2.91 -4.81
CA ALA A 44 -29.90 3.86 -5.69
C ALA A 44 -28.38 3.77 -5.50
N LEU A 45 -27.65 3.47 -6.58
CA LEU A 45 -26.19 3.45 -6.58
C LEU A 45 -25.64 4.80 -7.03
N PHE A 46 -24.90 5.47 -6.14
CA PHE A 46 -24.17 6.69 -6.42
C PHE A 46 -22.69 6.38 -6.59
N ASP A 47 -22.15 6.70 -7.77
CA ASP A 47 -20.75 6.54 -8.04
C ASP A 47 -20.02 7.87 -7.81
N ASN A 48 -19.03 7.83 -6.92
CA ASN A 48 -18.23 9.01 -6.57
C ASN A 48 -17.13 9.30 -7.62
N GLY A 49 -17.08 8.55 -8.72
CA GLY A 49 -16.17 8.79 -9.85
C GLY A 49 -14.70 8.54 -9.52
N ARG A 50 -14.43 7.85 -8.40
CA ARG A 50 -13.08 7.53 -7.90
C ARG A 50 -12.98 6.07 -7.50
N PHE A 51 -11.75 5.60 -7.33
CA PHE A 51 -11.47 4.31 -6.73
C PHE A 51 -11.09 4.50 -5.26
N LYS A 52 -11.46 3.54 -4.41
CA LYS A 52 -11.09 3.52 -3.01
C LYS A 52 -9.57 3.38 -2.88
N ASN A 53 -8.99 4.12 -1.93
CA ASN A 53 -7.58 3.98 -1.63
C ASN A 53 -7.33 2.60 -1.01
N ILE A 54 -6.31 1.88 -1.50
CA ILE A 54 -5.94 0.57 -0.98
C ILE A 54 -4.53 0.61 -0.39
N PRO A 55 -4.31 0.06 0.81
CA PRO A 55 -2.96 -0.10 1.33
C PRO A 55 -2.22 -1.16 0.49
N ILE A 56 -0.96 -0.88 0.13
CA ILE A 56 -0.07 -1.84 -0.51
C ILE A 56 0.85 -2.42 0.57
N GLU A 57 0.79 -3.74 0.75
CA GLU A 57 1.62 -4.46 1.72
C GLU A 57 2.89 -4.99 1.05
N TYR A 58 4.03 -4.65 1.64
CA TYR A 58 5.34 -5.19 1.25
C TYR A 58 5.89 -6.02 2.42
N LYS A 59 6.27 -7.27 2.15
CA LYS A 59 7.08 -8.05 3.08
C LYS A 59 8.54 -7.74 2.80
N CYS A 60 9.21 -7.15 3.77
CA CYS A 60 10.57 -6.65 3.63
C CYS A 60 11.51 -7.31 4.63
N TYR A 61 12.79 -7.33 4.28
CA TYR A 61 13.88 -7.86 5.09
C TYR A 61 15.00 -6.82 5.19
N ILE A 62 15.72 -6.85 6.31
CA ILE A 62 16.89 -6.00 6.52
C ILE A 62 18.14 -6.77 6.09
N MET A 63 19.02 -6.11 5.34
CA MET A 63 20.28 -6.69 4.89
C MET A 63 21.17 -7.03 6.10
N PRO A 64 21.95 -8.13 6.03
CA PRO A 64 22.75 -8.59 7.16
C PRO A 64 23.89 -7.63 7.54
N GLU A 65 24.33 -6.75 6.63
CA GLU A 65 25.38 -5.77 6.94
C GLU A 65 24.88 -4.62 7.82
N TRP A 66 23.57 -4.53 8.08
CA TRP A 66 22.95 -3.43 8.81
C TRP A 66 22.53 -3.85 10.22
N ASN A 67 22.77 -2.95 11.19
CA ASN A 67 22.20 -3.11 12.53
C ASN A 67 20.67 -2.91 12.47
N LEU A 68 19.92 -3.88 12.99
CA LEU A 68 18.45 -3.87 12.97
C LEU A 68 17.86 -2.62 13.64
N ALA A 69 18.41 -2.18 14.78
CA ALA A 69 17.88 -1.05 15.54
C ALA A 69 18.09 0.28 14.82
N ASP A 70 19.29 0.48 14.26
CA ASP A 70 19.63 1.68 13.50
C ASP A 70 18.84 1.74 12.18
N ALA A 71 18.73 0.61 11.49
CA ALA A 71 17.94 0.50 10.26
C ALA A 71 16.46 0.81 10.53
N CYS A 72 15.86 0.23 11.58
CA CYS A 72 14.48 0.53 11.98
C CYS A 72 14.27 2.03 12.28
N THR A 73 15.20 2.66 12.97
CA THR A 73 15.10 4.08 13.33
C THR A 73 15.15 4.97 12.08
N ARG A 74 16.06 4.68 11.15
CA ARG A 74 16.19 5.42 9.88
C ARG A 74 14.97 5.22 8.99
N ILE A 75 14.46 4.00 8.88
CA ILE A 75 13.27 3.67 8.09
C ILE A 75 12.03 4.36 8.66
N LYS A 76 11.90 4.48 9.99
CA LYS A 76 10.78 5.20 10.62
C LYS A 76 10.81 6.71 10.38
N ALA A 77 12.00 7.28 10.20
CA ALA A 77 12.20 8.71 9.96
C ALA A 77 12.14 9.09 8.48
N TRP A 78 12.08 8.09 7.59
CA TRP A 78 11.98 8.24 6.14
C TRP A 78 10.50 8.27 5.70
#